data_AF-A0A8J6ZB68-F1
#
_entry.id   AF-A0A8J6ZB68-F1
#
_cell.length_a   1.000
_cell.length_b   1.000
_cell.length_c   1.000
_cell.angle_alpha   90.00
_cell.angle_beta   90.00
_cell.angle_gamma   90.00
#
_symmetry.space_group_name_H-M   'P 1'
#
loop_
_entity.id
_entity.type
_entity.pdbx_description
1 polymer ?
#
loop_
_entity_poly.entity_id
_entity_poly.type
_entity_poly.pdbx_seq_one_letter_code
_entity_poly.pdbx_strand_id
1 'polypeptide(L)'
;MAVEIERKFLVDKRKLRGLKFSSEEQISQGYLSRHPTVRVRLTDNRGYLTIKSSTRGISRNEYEYEIPADDAAELLKLCGRNVLKKYRRTIFYGGHTWEIDFFAGRHAGLIVAEVELERADESLTLPDWVTQEVSDDSRYFNSNLVKDGLPRQ
;
A
#
# COMPACT_ATOMS: atom_id res chain seq x y z
N MET A 1 3.59 -20.59 -7.80
CA MET A 1 3.68 -19.20 -7.30
C MET A 1 2.26 -18.68 -7.22
N ALA A 2 1.81 -18.30 -6.03
CA ALA A 2 0.48 -17.76 -5.83
C ALA A 2 0.38 -16.38 -6.50
N VAL A 3 -0.75 -16.11 -7.14
CA VAL A 3 -1.12 -14.76 -7.56
C VAL A 3 -1.62 -14.07 -6.30
N GLU A 4 -1.03 -12.95 -5.90
CA GLU A 4 -1.59 -12.13 -4.83
C GLU A 4 -2.92 -11.53 -5.32
N ILE A 5 -3.99 -11.71 -4.54
CA ILE A 5 -5.33 -11.21 -4.84
C ILE A 5 -5.68 -10.21 -3.75
N GLU A 6 -5.63 -8.92 -4.10
CA GLU A 6 -5.95 -7.83 -3.18
C GLU A 6 -7.19 -7.06 -3.66
N ARG A 7 -8.01 -6.60 -2.72
CA ARG A 7 -9.08 -5.62 -2.98
C ARG A 7 -8.81 -4.34 -2.21
N LYS A 8 -9.13 -3.21 -2.84
CA LYS A 8 -8.78 -1.88 -2.35
C LYS A 8 -10.01 -0.98 -2.25
N PHE A 9 -10.15 -0.27 -1.15
CA PHE A 9 -11.32 0.55 -0.88
C PHE A 9 -10.95 1.93 -0.35
N LEU A 10 -11.76 2.94 -0.67
CA LEU A 10 -11.75 4.22 0.02
C LEU A 10 -12.43 4.11 1.38
N VAL A 11 -11.97 4.90 2.33
CA VAL A 11 -12.39 4.82 3.73
C VAL A 11 -13.04 6.11 4.21
N ASP A 12 -14.19 6.00 4.87
CA ASP A 12 -14.79 7.11 5.61
C ASP A 12 -14.10 7.27 6.96
N LYS A 13 -13.22 8.28 7.06
CA LYS A 13 -12.48 8.61 8.29
C LYS A 13 -13.38 8.75 9.51
N ARG A 14 -14.62 9.21 9.36
CA ARG A 14 -15.54 9.46 10.49
C ARG A 14 -15.96 8.17 11.18
N LYS A 15 -16.00 7.06 10.43
CA LYS A 15 -16.40 5.74 10.92
C LYS A 15 -15.25 4.94 11.53
N LEU A 16 -14.01 5.45 11.43
CA LEU A 16 -12.84 4.83 12.06
C LEU A 16 -12.74 5.14 13.56
N ARG A 17 -13.51 6.11 14.06
CA ARG A 17 -13.42 6.56 15.45
C ARG A 17 -13.89 5.45 16.40
N GLY A 18 -13.02 5.09 17.34
CA GLY A 18 -13.32 4.08 18.37
C GLY A 18 -13.02 2.64 17.93
N LEU A 19 -12.60 2.42 16.68
CA LEU A 19 -12.08 1.12 16.26
C LEU A 19 -10.78 0.80 16.98
N LYS A 20 -10.60 -0.47 17.32
CA LYS A 20 -9.36 -1.00 17.91
C LYS A 20 -8.52 -1.61 16.79
N PHE A 21 -7.35 -1.05 16.57
CA PHE A 21 -6.37 -1.56 15.63
C PHE A 21 -5.46 -2.57 16.35
N SER A 22 -5.09 -3.65 15.66
CA SER A 22 -4.18 -4.66 16.17
C SER A 22 -2.71 -4.21 16.10
N SER A 23 -2.38 -3.36 15.14
CA SER A 23 -1.04 -2.79 14.98
C SER A 23 -1.08 -1.46 14.25
N GLU A 24 0.02 -0.71 14.36
CA GLU A 24 0.33 0.47 13.56
C GLU A 24 1.80 0.38 13.13
N GLU A 25 2.09 0.71 11.88
CA GLU A 25 3.46 0.88 11.39
C GLU A 25 3.58 2.15 10.55
N GLN A 26 4.69 2.88 10.71
CA GLN A 26 5.01 3.98 9.81
C GLN A 26 5.73 3.44 8.59
N ILE A 27 5.28 3.83 7.39
CA ILE A 27 5.87 3.39 6.13
C ILE A 27 6.30 4.59 5.30
N SER A 28 7.56 4.59 4.88
CA SER A 28 8.08 5.45 3.81
C SER A 28 8.48 4.57 2.62
N GLN A 29 8.02 4.89 1.42
CA GLN A 29 8.36 4.13 0.23
C GLN A 29 8.65 5.03 -0.97
N GLY A 30 9.55 4.58 -1.84
CA GLY A 30 9.96 5.29 -3.04
C GLY A 30 10.26 4.31 -4.16
N TYR A 31 10.27 4.81 -5.40
CA TYR A 31 10.51 4.01 -6.60
C TYR A 31 11.82 4.46 -7.25
N LEU A 32 12.85 3.61 -7.18
CA LEU A 32 14.16 3.83 -7.81
C LEU A 32 14.09 3.57 -9.32
N SER A 33 13.22 2.66 -9.75
CA SER A 33 12.88 2.43 -11.15
C SER A 33 11.40 2.05 -11.27
N ARG A 34 10.81 2.29 -12.44
CA ARG A 34 9.42 1.91 -12.76
C ARG A 34 9.33 0.76 -13.76
N HIS A 35 10.34 0.61 -14.62
CA HIS A 35 10.40 -0.43 -15.65
C HIS A 35 11.83 -1.01 -15.74
N PRO A 36 12.11 -2.15 -15.07
CA PRO A 36 11.24 -2.86 -14.11
C PRO A 36 11.00 -2.02 -12.85
N THR A 37 9.96 -2.35 -12.06
CA THR A 37 9.71 -1.59 -10.83
C THR A 37 10.71 -2.00 -9.77
N VAL A 38 11.47 -1.03 -9.26
CA VAL A 38 12.35 -1.20 -8.10
C VAL A 38 11.85 -0.25 -7.03
N ARG A 39 11.29 -0.80 -5.96
CA ARG A 39 10.71 -0.05 -4.85
C ARG A 39 11.57 -0.26 -3.61
N VAL A 40 11.97 0.84 -2.97
CA VAL A 40 12.51 0.82 -1.62
C VAL A 40 11.39 1.16 -0.63
N ARG A 41 11.28 0.39 0.44
CA ARG A 41 10.34 0.62 1.55
C ARG A 41 11.13 0.61 2.86
N LEU A 42 10.84 1.57 3.72
CA LEU A 42 11.34 1.67 5.08
C LEU A 42 10.13 1.66 6.01
N THR A 43 10.09 0.70 6.93
CA THR A 43 9.21 0.72 8.10
C THR A 43 9.99 1.20 9.32
N ASP A 44 9.43 1.14 10.52
CA ASP A 44 10.06 1.70 11.73
C ASP A 44 11.51 1.26 11.92
N ASN A 45 11.81 -0.03 11.74
CA ASN A 45 13.16 -0.59 11.94
C ASN A 45 13.62 -1.54 10.82
N ARG A 46 12.89 -1.62 9.70
CA ARG A 46 13.19 -2.58 8.62
C ARG A 46 13.17 -1.93 7.25
N GLY A 47 14.15 -2.28 6.44
CA GLY A 47 14.23 -1.88 5.03
C GLY A 47 13.82 -3.04 4.12
N TYR A 48 13.19 -2.72 2.99
CA TYR A 48 12.85 -3.69 1.97
C TYR A 48 13.16 -3.13 0.59
N LEU A 49 13.75 -3.98 -0.26
CA LEU A 49 13.90 -3.74 -1.68
C LEU A 49 13.00 -4.73 -2.45
N THR A 50 11.97 -4.20 -3.10
CA THR A 50 11.06 -4.98 -3.94
C THR A 50 11.40 -4.75 -5.41
N ILE A 51 11.65 -5.82 -6.17
CA ILE A 51 11.85 -5.80 -7.61
C ILE A 51 10.69 -6.54 -8.27
N LYS A 52 9.91 -5.83 -9.09
CA LYS A 52 8.79 -6.41 -9.84
C LYS A 52 9.05 -6.32 -11.35
N SER A 53 9.01 -7.45 -12.05
CA SER A 53 9.22 -7.53 -13.51
C SER A 53 8.15 -6.71 -14.27
N SER A 54 8.34 -6.43 -15.55
CA SER A 54 7.23 -5.91 -16.36
C SER A 54 6.12 -6.96 -16.45
N THR A 55 4.86 -6.55 -16.31
CA THR A 55 3.68 -7.42 -16.41
C THR A 55 3.69 -8.18 -17.75
N ARG A 56 3.55 -9.51 -17.71
CA ARG A 56 3.30 -10.35 -18.90
C ARG A 56 1.95 -11.03 -18.72
N GLY A 57 0.91 -10.51 -19.39
CA GLY A 57 -0.47 -10.97 -19.19
C GLY A 57 -1.01 -10.52 -17.82
N ILE A 58 -1.43 -11.48 -16.98
CA ILE A 58 -1.96 -11.24 -15.63
C ILE A 58 -0.94 -11.52 -14.51
N SER A 59 0.27 -11.98 -14.86
CA SER A 59 1.28 -12.34 -13.87
C SER A 59 2.50 -11.43 -13.93
N ARG A 60 3.09 -11.24 -12.76
CA ARG A 60 4.26 -10.40 -12.54
C ARG A 60 5.16 -11.12 -11.56
N ASN A 61 6.45 -11.25 -11.88
CA ASN A 61 7.41 -11.78 -10.92
C ASN A 61 7.72 -10.69 -9.91
N GLU A 62 7.72 -11.06 -8.64
CA GLU A 62 8.04 -10.20 -7.52
C GLU A 62 9.13 -10.86 -6.68
N TYR A 63 10.15 -10.06 -6.38
CA TYR A 63 11.24 -10.44 -5.50
C TYR A 63 11.31 -9.38 -4.40
N GLU A 64 11.23 -9.80 -3.15
CA GLU A 64 11.39 -8.92 -2.00
C GLU A 64 12.59 -9.37 -1.17
N TYR A 65 13.45 -8.42 -0.84
CA TYR A 65 14.64 -8.62 -0.01
C TYR A 65 14.57 -7.67 1.17
N GLU A 66 14.76 -8.20 2.37
CA GLU A 66 15.04 -7.35 3.53
C GLU A 66 16.45 -6.76 3.38
N ILE A 67 16.57 -5.47 3.65
CA ILE A 67 17.83 -4.71 3.65
C ILE A 67 17.95 -3.92 4.95
N PRO A 68 19.16 -3.52 5.37
CA PRO A 68 19.32 -2.65 6.53
C PRO A 68 18.46 -1.39 6.43
N ALA A 69 17.89 -0.96 7.57
CA ALA A 69 17.04 0.22 7.62
C ALA A 69 17.77 1.49 7.18
N ASP A 70 19.05 1.61 7.54
CA ASP A 70 19.91 2.73 7.15
C ASP A 70 20.11 2.78 5.63
N ASP A 71 20.33 1.63 4.99
CA ASP A 71 20.45 1.52 3.53
C ASP A 71 19.14 1.93 2.85
N ALA A 72 17.99 1.48 3.37
CA ALA A 72 16.69 1.88 2.86
C ALA A 72 16.46 3.40 3.01
N ALA A 73 16.89 3.99 4.13
CA ALA A 73 16.80 5.43 4.37
C ALA A 73 17.66 6.23 3.39
N GLU A 74 18.90 5.81 3.12
CA GLU A 74 19.77 6.43 2.11
C GLU A 74 19.19 6.31 0.70
N LEU A 75 18.71 5.13 0.31
CA LEU A 75 18.08 4.90 -0.98
C LEU A 75 16.82 5.77 -1.17
N LEU A 76 16.02 5.97 -0.12
CA LEU A 76 14.85 6.86 -0.17
C LEU A 76 15.22 8.31 -0.48
N LYS A 77 16.41 8.79 -0.11
CA LYS A 77 16.88 10.14 -0.46
C LYS A 77 17.01 10.32 -1.98
N LEU A 78 17.37 9.25 -2.71
CA LEU A 78 17.46 9.27 -4.17
C LEU A 78 16.10 9.50 -4.85
N CYS A 79 15.00 9.16 -4.16
CA CYS A 79 13.65 9.44 -4.64
C CYS A 79 13.25 10.93 -4.46
N GLY A 80 14.01 11.70 -3.68
CA GLY A 80 13.77 13.13 -3.43
C GLY A 80 12.33 13.42 -2.99
N ARG A 81 11.67 14.35 -3.69
CA ARG A 81 10.27 14.72 -3.41
C ARG A 81 9.25 13.66 -3.79
N ASN A 82 9.64 12.47 -4.25
CA ASN A 82 8.76 11.40 -4.72
C ASN A 82 8.64 10.24 -3.71
N VAL A 83 8.84 10.51 -2.41
CA VAL A 83 8.65 9.52 -1.33
C VAL A 83 7.19 9.54 -0.84
N LEU A 84 6.52 8.40 -0.88
CA LEU A 84 5.19 8.20 -0.30
C LEU A 84 5.33 7.90 1.19
N LYS A 85 4.59 8.61 2.04
CA LYS A 85 4.56 8.38 3.49
C LYS A 85 3.15 8.04 3.93
N LYS A 86 3.01 7.04 4.78
CA LYS A 86 1.72 6.61 5.34
C LYS A 86 1.91 5.97 6.71
N TYR A 87 0.85 5.97 7.51
CA TYR A 87 0.70 5.11 8.68
C TYR A 87 -0.24 4.00 8.29
N ARG A 88 0.21 2.75 8.38
CA ARG A 88 -0.63 1.58 8.14
C ARG A 88 -1.14 1.08 9.48
N ARG A 89 -2.46 0.98 9.63
CA ARG A 89 -3.08 0.37 10.80
C ARG A 89 -3.80 -0.89 10.39
N THR A 90 -3.61 -1.95 11.16
CA THR A 90 -4.21 -3.24 10.86
C THR A 90 -5.42 -3.48 11.75
N ILE A 91 -6.47 -4.08 11.20
CA ILE A 91 -7.65 -4.52 11.96
C ILE A 91 -8.14 -5.86 11.41
N PHE A 92 -8.54 -6.77 12.30
CA PHE A 92 -9.19 -8.01 11.90
C PHE A 92 -10.71 -7.79 11.86
N TYR A 93 -11.33 -8.07 10.72
CA TYR A 93 -12.77 -7.91 10.54
C TYR A 93 -13.31 -8.93 9.53
N GLY A 94 -14.40 -9.60 9.89
CA GLY A 94 -15.11 -10.49 8.97
C GLY A 94 -14.28 -11.67 8.48
N GLY A 95 -13.31 -12.15 9.25
CA GLY A 95 -12.41 -13.25 8.87
C GLY A 95 -11.12 -12.82 8.17
N HIS A 96 -10.97 -11.54 7.85
CA HIS A 96 -9.81 -11.04 7.10
C HIS A 96 -9.01 -10.00 7.87
N THR A 97 -7.73 -9.92 7.53
CA THR A 97 -6.84 -8.85 7.94
C THR A 97 -6.97 -7.68 6.97
N TRP A 98 -7.37 -6.53 7.50
CA TRP A 98 -7.48 -5.29 6.74
C TRP A 98 -6.32 -4.37 7.10
N GLU A 99 -5.65 -3.85 6.08
CA GLU A 99 -4.58 -2.87 6.19
C GLU A 99 -5.12 -1.49 5.78
N ILE A 100 -5.23 -0.57 6.73
CA ILE A 100 -5.76 0.79 6.50
C ILE A 100 -4.60 1.78 6.47
N ASP A 101 -4.35 2.33 5.30
CA ASP A 101 -3.30 3.29 5.02
C ASP A 101 -3.79 4.73 5.16
N PHE A 102 -3.23 5.44 6.14
CA PHE A 102 -3.41 6.86 6.33
C PHE A 102 -2.25 7.60 5.68
N PHE A 103 -2.46 8.13 4.48
CA PHE A 103 -1.41 8.83 3.75
C PHE A 103 -1.07 10.18 4.39
N ALA A 104 0.20 10.57 4.30
CA ALA A 104 0.76 11.76 4.92
C ALA A 104 1.46 12.68 3.89
N GLY A 105 1.89 13.86 4.34
CA GLY A 105 2.59 14.82 3.49
C GLY A 105 1.73 15.29 2.33
N ARG A 106 2.25 15.20 1.09
CA ARG A 106 1.51 15.65 -0.11
C ARG A 106 0.25 14.83 -0.42
N HIS A 107 0.10 13.69 0.23
CA HIS A 107 -1.03 12.78 0.10
C HIS A 107 -1.95 12.78 1.32
N ALA A 108 -1.73 13.73 2.25
CA ALA A 108 -2.54 13.85 3.45
C ALA A 108 -4.04 13.97 3.13
N GLY A 109 -4.85 13.22 3.86
CA GLY A 109 -6.31 13.17 3.67
C GLY A 109 -6.80 11.97 2.88
N LEU A 110 -5.94 11.33 2.08
CA LEU A 110 -6.26 10.05 1.47
C LEU A 110 -6.17 8.92 2.50
N ILE A 111 -7.23 8.11 2.57
CA ILE A 111 -7.26 6.87 3.36
C ILE A 111 -7.74 5.75 2.46
N VAL A 112 -6.95 4.69 2.40
CA VAL A 112 -7.22 3.51 1.60
C VAL A 112 -7.15 2.28 2.50
N ALA A 113 -8.04 1.33 2.30
CA ALA A 113 -7.94 0.02 2.93
C ALA A 113 -7.70 -1.06 1.89
N GLU A 114 -6.79 -1.95 2.21
CA GLU A 114 -6.46 -3.13 1.42
C GLU A 114 -6.81 -4.37 2.24
N VAL A 115 -7.30 -5.39 1.55
CA VAL A 115 -7.53 -6.73 2.12
C VAL A 115 -7.02 -7.77 1.13
N GLU A 116 -6.22 -8.69 1.65
CA GLU A 116 -5.72 -9.84 0.90
C GLU A 116 -6.73 -10.98 0.95
N LEU A 117 -6.92 -11.64 -0.19
CA LEU A 117 -7.81 -12.77 -0.37
C LEU A 117 -7.02 -13.99 -0.85
N GLU A 118 -7.47 -15.18 -0.45
CA GLU A 118 -6.89 -16.42 -0.96
C GLU A 118 -7.36 -16.71 -2.39
N ARG A 119 -8.57 -16.22 -2.73
CA ARG A 119 -9.21 -16.45 -4.03
C ARG A 119 -10.00 -15.23 -4.50
N ALA A 120 -10.09 -15.06 -5.83
CA ALA A 120 -10.80 -13.93 -6.44
C ALA A 120 -12.33 -13.98 -6.21
N ASP A 121 -12.89 -15.17 -5.99
CA ASP A 121 -14.32 -15.40 -5.74
C ASP A 121 -14.65 -15.52 -4.25
N GLU A 122 -13.71 -15.21 -3.37
CA GLU A 122 -13.91 -15.26 -1.93
C GLU A 122 -14.94 -14.22 -1.46
N SER A 123 -15.87 -14.65 -0.60
CA SER A 123 -16.89 -13.77 -0.05
C SER A 123 -16.28 -12.86 1.01
N LEU A 124 -16.31 -11.54 0.75
CA LEU A 124 -15.76 -10.55 1.65
C LEU A 124 -16.88 -9.83 2.41
N THR A 125 -16.86 -9.88 3.75
CA THR A 125 -17.75 -9.05 4.57
C THR A 125 -17.20 -7.63 4.63
N LEU A 126 -17.90 -6.69 3.99
CA LEU A 126 -17.46 -5.29 3.94
C LEU A 126 -17.76 -4.57 5.27
N PRO A 127 -16.74 -4.00 5.92
CA PRO A 127 -16.95 -3.10 7.05
C PRO A 127 -17.75 -1.86 6.65
N ASP A 128 -18.43 -1.23 7.61
CA ASP A 128 -19.21 -0.03 7.33
C ASP A 128 -18.36 1.22 7.02
N TRP A 129 -17.06 1.17 7.33
CA TRP A 129 -16.09 2.24 7.10
C TRP A 129 -15.45 2.22 5.71
N VAL A 130 -15.60 1.14 4.92
CA VAL A 130 -15.27 1.17 3.49
C VAL A 130 -16.41 1.79 2.68
N THR A 131 -16.08 2.45 1.58
CA THR A 131 -17.05 3.21 0.77
C THR A 131 -17.05 2.75 -0.68
N GLN A 132 -16.02 3.12 -1.45
CA GLN A 132 -15.90 2.79 -2.87
C GLN A 132 -14.74 1.81 -3.07
N GLU A 133 -14.98 0.75 -3.84
CA GLU A 133 -13.92 -0.12 -4.34
C GLU A 133 -13.13 0.57 -5.46
N VAL A 134 -11.81 0.55 -5.33
CA VAL A 134 -10.83 1.18 -6.24
C VAL A 134 -9.71 0.20 -6.62
N SER A 135 -9.98 -1.11 -6.55
CA SER A 135 -9.05 -2.20 -6.86
C SER A 135 -8.41 -2.05 -8.25
N ASP A 136 -9.21 -1.70 -9.26
CA ASP A 136 -8.76 -1.54 -10.65
C ASP A 136 -8.45 -0.08 -11.03
N ASP A 137 -8.66 0.87 -10.12
CA ASP A 137 -8.42 2.28 -10.39
C ASP A 137 -6.95 2.63 -10.19
N SER A 138 -6.23 2.66 -11.31
CA SER A 138 -4.80 2.94 -11.33
C SER A 138 -4.39 4.26 -10.66
N ARG A 139 -5.30 5.23 -10.47
CA ARG A 139 -5.01 6.48 -9.75
C ARG A 139 -4.64 6.23 -8.29
N TYR A 140 -5.16 5.16 -7.69
CA TYR A 140 -4.92 4.78 -6.28
C TYR A 140 -3.74 3.81 -6.10
N PHE A 141 -2.99 3.52 -7.17
CA PHE A 141 -1.79 2.71 -7.06
C PHE A 141 -0.65 3.55 -6.47
N ASN A 142 0.11 2.99 -5.52
CA ASN A 142 1.21 3.69 -4.85
C ASN A 142 2.23 4.30 -5.83
N SER A 143 2.49 3.63 -6.96
CA SER A 143 3.38 4.13 -8.02
C SER A 143 2.82 5.37 -8.71
N ASN A 144 1.51 5.45 -8.90
CA ASN A 144 0.86 6.61 -9.53
C ASN A 144 0.64 7.73 -8.52
N LEU A 145 0.29 7.42 -7.27
CA LEU A 145 0.24 8.42 -6.18
C LEU A 145 1.58 9.16 -6.06
N VAL A 146 2.70 8.44 -6.10
CA VAL A 146 4.04 9.04 -6.05
C VAL A 146 4.27 10.05 -7.18
N LYS A 147 3.80 9.74 -8.39
CA LYS A 147 4.03 10.52 -9.60
C LYS A 147 3.07 11.71 -9.73
N ASP A 148 1.78 11.44 -9.58
CA ASP A 148 0.69 12.34 -9.98
C ASP A 148 0.04 13.04 -8.77
N GLY A 149 0.34 12.61 -7.54
CA GLY A 149 -0.21 13.18 -6.31
C GLY A 149 -1.54 12.56 -5.91
N LEU A 150 -2.43 13.35 -5.29
CA LEU A 150 -3.78 12.89 -4.94
C LEU A 150 -4.63 12.68 -6.21
N PRO A 151 -5.42 11.60 -6.30
CA PRO A 151 -6.37 11.40 -7.38
C PRO A 151 -7.35 12.58 -7.45
N ARG A 152 -7.54 13.15 -8.64
CA ARG A 152 -8.60 14.14 -8.88
C ARG A 152 -9.94 13.40 -8.93
N GLN A 153 -10.93 13.91 -8.19
CA GLN A 153 -12.30 13.42 -8.21
C GLN A 153 -12.96 13.76 -9.55
#